data_AF-A0A523SMW3-F1
#
_entry.id   AF-A0A523SMW3-F1
#
_cell.length_a   1.000
_cell.length_b   1.000
_cell.length_c   1.000
_cell.angle_alpha   90.00
_cell.angle_beta   90.00
_cell.angle_gamma   90.00
#
_symmetry.space_group_name_H-M   'P 1'
#
loop_
_entity.id
_entity.type
_entity.pdbx_description
1 polymer ?
#
loop_
_entity_poly.entity_id
_entity_poly.type
_entity_poly.pdbx_seq_one_letter_code
_entity_poly.pdbx_strand_id
1 'polypeptide(L)'
;MSLREKMCSAMEEKFFKALRKGWHIITVEELKDRLDREEKIFLLDVRELDEFSSGHIEGAVNIPIHDVPNRMKELPEELDHPIVVMCLSGARSAYATMFLRVFGYNNVKNLDFGMSGWMNKGFPVAKEV
;
A
#
# COMPACT_ATOMS: atom_id res chain seq x y z
N MET A 1 5.16 9.60 32.12
CA MET A 1 5.21 9.11 30.72
C MET A 1 6.25 9.88 29.93
N SER A 2 7.14 9.17 29.25
CA SER A 2 8.13 9.71 28.31
C SER A 2 7.44 10.36 27.09
N LEU A 3 8.16 11.21 26.36
CA LEU A 3 7.64 11.84 25.14
C LEU A 3 7.15 10.78 24.13
N ARG A 4 7.88 9.66 24.03
CA ARG A 4 7.52 8.51 23.20
C ARG A 4 6.17 7.91 23.61
N GLU A 5 5.96 7.68 24.91
CA GLU A 5 4.71 7.11 25.43
C GLU A 5 3.53 8.06 25.23
N LYS A 6 3.73 9.36 25.44
CA LYS A 6 2.70 10.39 25.19
C LYS A 6 2.32 10.44 23.72
N MET A 7 3.29 10.33 22.82
CA MET A 7 3.06 10.33 21.38
C MET A 7 2.32 9.07 20.93
N CYS A 8 2.77 7.88 21.35
CA CYS A 8 2.09 6.61 21.05
C CYS A 8 0.63 6.61 21.53
N SER A 9 0.40 6.98 22.79
CA SER A 9 -0.96 7.04 23.37
C SER A 9 -1.84 8.07 22.65
N ALA A 10 -1.32 9.25 22.32
CA ALA A 10 -2.09 10.25 21.58
C ALA A 10 -2.43 9.81 20.15
N MET A 11 -1.50 9.16 19.45
CA MET A 11 -1.76 8.60 18.12
C MET A 11 -2.83 7.51 18.18
N GLU A 12 -2.75 6.61 19.16
CA GLU A 12 -3.70 5.52 19.31
C GLU A 12 -5.10 6.00 19.70
N GLU A 13 -5.19 6.84 20.73
CA GLU A 13 -6.49 7.26 21.29
C GLU A 13 -7.20 8.34 20.48
N LYS A 14 -6.47 9.28 19.87
CA LYS A 14 -7.06 10.47 19.25
C LYS A 14 -7.05 10.43 17.73
N PHE A 15 -6.06 9.75 17.13
CA PHE A 15 -5.93 9.69 15.68
C PHE A 15 -6.47 8.37 15.13
N PHE A 16 -5.87 7.23 15.49
CA PHE A 16 -6.23 5.94 14.93
C PHE A 16 -7.64 5.46 15.29
N LYS A 17 -8.13 5.69 16.52
CA LYS A 17 -9.52 5.37 16.91
C LYS A 17 -10.57 6.25 16.21
N ALA A 18 -10.21 7.46 15.80
CA ALA A 18 -11.12 8.36 15.09
C ALA A 18 -11.22 8.03 13.59
N LEU A 19 -10.26 7.27 13.06
CA LEU A 19 -10.25 6.81 11.68
C LEU A 19 -11.15 5.57 11.54
N ARG A 20 -11.87 5.46 10.41
CA ARG A 20 -12.66 4.25 10.13
C ARG A 20 -11.74 3.02 10.14
N LYS A 21 -12.25 1.89 10.61
CA LYS A 21 -11.53 0.61 10.53
C LYS A 21 -11.09 0.34 9.08
N GLY A 22 -9.82 -0.02 8.88
CA GLY A 22 -9.26 -0.27 7.55
C GLY A 22 -9.12 0.97 6.66
N TRP A 23 -9.10 2.18 7.23
CA TRP A 23 -8.94 3.42 6.46
C TRP A 23 -7.65 3.45 5.65
N HIS A 24 -6.54 2.97 6.24
CA HIS A 24 -5.19 3.08 5.68
C HIS A 24 -4.53 1.72 5.42
N ILE A 25 -5.18 0.61 5.77
CA ILE A 25 -4.66 -0.75 5.62
C ILE A 25 -5.72 -1.62 4.93
N ILE A 26 -5.27 -2.51 4.05
CA ILE A 26 -6.03 -3.61 3.46
C ILE A 26 -5.29 -4.91 3.74
N THR A 27 -6.00 -5.98 4.14
CA THR A 27 -5.35 -7.29 4.33
C THR A 27 -5.13 -7.96 2.98
N VAL A 28 -4.22 -8.93 2.93
CA VAL A 28 -3.95 -9.68 1.70
C VAL A 28 -5.17 -10.46 1.22
N GLU A 29 -5.99 -10.98 2.13
CA GLU A 29 -7.24 -11.66 1.81
C GLU A 29 -8.32 -10.70 1.28
N GLU A 30 -8.47 -9.52 1.88
CA GLU A 30 -9.40 -8.50 1.38
C GLU A 30 -8.98 -8.03 -0.01
N LEU A 31 -7.68 -7.80 -0.24
CA LEU A 31 -7.19 -7.44 -1.56
C LEU A 31 -7.47 -8.56 -2.57
N LYS A 32 -7.19 -9.81 -2.21
CA LYS A 32 -7.40 -10.96 -3.09
C LYS A 32 -8.87 -11.12 -3.49
N ASP A 33 -9.81 -11.04 -2.54
CA ASP A 33 -11.26 -11.13 -2.81
C ASP A 33 -11.72 -9.99 -3.76
N ARG A 34 -11.21 -8.77 -3.58
CA ARG A 34 -11.56 -7.64 -4.45
C ARG A 34 -11.01 -7.79 -5.86
N LEU A 35 -9.78 -8.31 -6.00
CA LEU A 35 -9.19 -8.60 -7.30
C LEU A 35 -9.91 -9.76 -8.01
N ASP A 36 -10.36 -10.78 -7.28
CA ASP A 36 -11.16 -11.89 -7.82
C ASP A 36 -12.54 -11.44 -8.31
N ARG A 37 -13.04 -10.33 -7.79
CA ARG A 37 -14.27 -9.65 -8.25
C ARG A 37 -14.00 -8.65 -9.37
N GLU A 38 -12.78 -8.61 -9.90
CA GLU A 38 -12.34 -7.71 -10.96
C GLU A 38 -12.55 -6.22 -10.61
N GLU A 39 -12.47 -5.88 -9.31
CA GLU A 39 -12.52 -4.48 -8.90
C GLU A 39 -11.33 -3.71 -9.47
N LYS A 40 -11.61 -2.53 -10.03
CA LYS A 40 -10.58 -1.62 -10.54
C LYS A 40 -9.84 -0.98 -9.37
N ILE A 41 -8.67 -1.52 -9.06
CA ILE A 41 -7.76 -1.05 -8.02
C ILE A 41 -6.41 -0.82 -8.68
N PHE A 42 -5.84 0.36 -8.49
CA PHE A 42 -4.48 0.63 -8.89
C PHE A 42 -3.51 0.00 -7.88
N LEU A 43 -2.72 -0.97 -8.34
CA LEU A 43 -1.74 -1.66 -7.51
C LEU A 43 -0.37 -1.00 -7.71
N LEU A 44 0.17 -0.42 -6.65
CA LEU A 44 1.46 0.27 -6.66
C LEU A 44 2.49 -0.52 -5.86
N ASP A 45 3.49 -1.07 -6.53
CA ASP A 45 4.63 -1.73 -5.88
C ASP A 45 5.81 -0.76 -5.77
N VAL A 46 6.19 -0.42 -4.54
CA VAL A 46 7.26 0.54 -4.25
C VAL A 46 8.61 -0.11 -3.92
N ARG A 47 8.77 -1.39 -4.22
CA ARG A 47 10.04 -2.10 -4.13
C ARG A 47 10.97 -1.73 -5.28
N GLU A 48 12.22 -2.14 -5.15
CA GLU A 48 13.18 -2.07 -6.24
C GLU A 48 12.77 -3.02 -7.39
N LEU A 49 13.26 -2.74 -8.60
CA LEU A 49 12.86 -3.44 -9.82
C LEU A 49 13.21 -4.94 -9.78
N ASP A 50 14.31 -5.32 -9.15
CA ASP A 50 14.74 -6.72 -9.01
C ASP A 50 13.78 -7.51 -8.10
N GLU A 51 13.37 -6.93 -6.98
CA GLU A 51 12.34 -7.50 -6.10
C GLU A 51 11.01 -7.69 -6.85
N PHE A 52 10.60 -6.69 -7.64
CA PHE A 52 9.38 -6.72 -8.44
C PHE A 52 9.43 -7.80 -9.53
N SER A 53 10.52 -7.84 -10.29
CA SER A 53 10.73 -8.79 -11.39
C SER A 53 10.75 -10.24 -10.90
N SER A 54 11.25 -10.48 -9.68
CA SER A 54 11.28 -11.81 -9.07
C SER A 54 9.88 -12.37 -8.73
N GLY A 55 8.89 -11.50 -8.59
CA GLY A 55 7.52 -11.85 -8.23
C GLY A 55 6.72 -10.64 -7.73
N HIS A 56 5.57 -10.37 -8.35
CA HIS A 56 4.65 -9.30 -7.98
C HIS A 56 3.18 -9.70 -8.19
N ILE A 57 2.23 -8.88 -7.73
CA ILE A 57 0.81 -9.09 -8.00
C ILE A 57 0.53 -8.71 -9.46
N GLU A 58 -0.15 -9.57 -10.21
CA GLU A 58 -0.53 -9.30 -11.61
C GLU A 58 -1.20 -7.92 -11.77
N GLY A 59 -0.77 -7.16 -12.78
CA GLY A 59 -1.27 -5.81 -13.03
C GLY A 59 -0.71 -4.72 -12.12
N ALA A 60 0.22 -5.02 -11.21
CA ALA A 60 0.91 -4.02 -10.41
C ALA A 60 1.87 -3.17 -11.24
N VAL A 61 1.90 -1.87 -10.94
CA VAL A 61 2.85 -0.91 -11.51
C VAL A 61 4.00 -0.74 -10.52
N ASN A 62 5.24 -0.93 -11.00
CA ASN A 62 6.44 -0.71 -10.19
C ASN A 62 6.92 0.74 -10.27
N ILE A 63 6.93 1.41 -9.11
CA ILE A 63 7.56 2.72 -8.93
C ILE A 63 8.34 2.67 -7.61
N PRO A 64 9.67 2.46 -7.64
CA PRO A 64 10.50 2.45 -6.44
C PRO A 64 10.22 3.67 -5.56
N ILE A 65 10.24 3.48 -4.24
CA ILE A 65 9.79 4.50 -3.28
C ILE A 65 10.45 5.88 -3.50
N HIS A 66 11.72 5.90 -3.90
CA HIS A 66 12.48 7.12 -4.15
C HIS A 66 12.03 7.89 -5.40
N ASP A 67 11.40 7.20 -6.35
CA ASP A 67 10.93 7.77 -7.61
C ASP A 67 9.47 8.23 -7.55
N VAL A 68 8.70 7.77 -6.56
CA VAL A 68 7.27 8.12 -6.39
C VAL A 68 7.00 9.63 -6.52
N PRO A 69 7.77 10.53 -5.87
CA PRO A 69 7.53 11.98 -6.00
C PRO A 69 7.69 12.52 -7.43
N ASN A 70 8.56 11.90 -8.22
CA ASN A 70 8.86 12.34 -9.59
C ASN A 70 7.94 11.67 -10.63
N ARG A 71 7.32 10.53 -10.27
CA ARG A 71 6.50 9.69 -11.16
C ARG A 71 5.00 9.75 -10.81
N MET A 72 4.56 10.79 -10.11
CA MET A 72 3.15 11.01 -9.75
C MET A 72 2.18 11.01 -10.94
N LYS A 73 2.66 11.34 -12.15
CA LYS A 73 1.86 11.33 -13.38
C LYS A 73 1.44 9.94 -13.86
N GLU A 74 2.06 8.89 -13.32
CA GLU A 74 1.73 7.50 -13.64
C GLU A 74 0.66 6.93 -12.71
N LEU A 75 0.31 7.68 -11.66
CA LEU A 75 -0.78 7.33 -10.75
C LEU A 75 -2.13 7.77 -11.34
N PRO A 76 -3.26 7.21 -10.86
CA PRO A 76 -4.59 7.64 -11.29
C PRO A 76 -4.78 9.16 -11.15
N GLU A 77 -5.45 9.77 -12.13
CA GLU A 77 -5.78 11.19 -12.08
C GLU A 77 -6.91 11.47 -11.07
N GLU A 78 -7.84 10.51 -10.88
CA GLU A 78 -8.90 10.65 -9.91
C GLU A 78 -8.40 10.40 -8.48
N LEU A 79 -8.44 11.44 -7.63
CA LEU A 79 -7.94 11.40 -6.25
C LEU A 79 -8.66 10.38 -5.34
N ASP A 80 -9.88 9.98 -5.71
CA ASP A 80 -10.67 8.97 -4.98
C ASP A 80 -10.50 7.55 -5.54
N HIS A 81 -9.73 7.38 -6.63
CA HIS A 81 -9.44 6.08 -7.22
C HIS A 81 -8.80 5.15 -6.16
N PRO A 82 -9.26 3.90 -6.01
CA PRO A 82 -8.66 2.98 -5.04
C PRO A 82 -7.20 2.66 -5.40
N ILE A 83 -6.27 3.04 -4.54
CA ILE A 83 -4.85 2.69 -4.68
C ILE A 83 -4.46 1.77 -3.54
N VAL A 84 -3.83 0.64 -3.87
CA VAL A 84 -3.21 -0.24 -2.88
C VAL A 84 -1.71 -0.24 -3.09
N VAL A 85 -0.99 0.21 -2.07
CA VAL A 85 0.47 0.33 -2.09
C VAL A 85 1.08 -0.84 -1.35
N MET A 86 2.09 -1.49 -1.93
CA MET A 86 2.78 -2.62 -1.34
C MET A 86 4.28 -2.47 -1.44
N CYS A 87 4.97 -3.07 -0.47
CA CYS A 87 6.38 -3.36 -0.55
C CYS A 87 6.62 -4.78 -0.04
N LEU A 88 7.83 -5.12 0.41
CA LEU A 88 8.10 -6.46 0.96
C LEU A 88 7.25 -6.74 2.22
N SER A 89 7.32 -5.87 3.24
CA SER A 89 6.76 -6.13 4.58
C SER A 89 5.71 -5.11 5.05
N GLY A 90 5.45 -4.06 4.26
CA GLY A 90 4.50 -2.99 4.60
C GLY A 90 5.13 -1.68 5.08
N ALA A 91 6.43 -1.65 5.42
CA ALA A 91 7.07 -0.45 5.96
C ALA A 91 7.28 0.67 4.92
N ARG A 92 7.96 0.36 3.80
CA ARG A 92 8.17 1.32 2.68
C ARG A 92 6.84 1.82 2.12
N SER A 93 5.88 0.92 1.93
CA SER A 93 4.56 1.25 1.40
C SER A 93 3.70 2.07 2.36
N ALA A 94 3.91 1.98 3.68
CA ALA A 94 3.27 2.89 4.63
C ALA A 94 3.73 4.35 4.42
N TYR A 95 5.04 4.58 4.18
CA TYR A 95 5.55 5.91 3.86
C TYR A 95 4.97 6.45 2.55
N ALA A 96 4.97 5.63 1.49
CA ALA A 96 4.36 6.01 0.22
C ALA A 96 2.85 6.29 0.36
N THR A 97 2.12 5.47 1.13
CA THR A 97 0.70 5.67 1.43
C THR A 97 0.45 7.02 2.10
N MET A 98 1.28 7.39 3.09
CA MET A 98 1.19 8.70 3.75
C MET A 98 1.52 9.85 2.81
N PHE A 99 2.57 9.71 2.00
CA PHE A 99 2.94 10.69 0.99
C PHE A 99 1.78 10.96 0.03
N LEU A 100 1.21 9.92 -0.59
CA LEU A 100 0.09 10.09 -1.52
C LEU A 100 -1.13 10.73 -0.88
N ARG A 101 -1.44 10.37 0.37
CA ARG A 101 -2.55 11.00 1.12
C ARG A 101 -2.31 12.48 1.40
N VAL A 102 -1.08 12.89 1.71
CA VAL A 102 -0.72 14.31 1.87
C VAL A 102 -0.92 15.09 0.56
N PHE A 103 -0.71 14.43 -0.59
CA PHE A 103 -0.91 15.01 -1.92
C PHE A 103 -2.35 14.91 -2.44
N GLY A 104 -3.30 14.52 -1.59
CA GLY A 104 -4.74 14.61 -1.88
C GLY A 104 -5.40 13.30 -2.32
N TYR A 105 -4.67 12.19 -2.44
CA TYR A 105 -5.29 10.89 -2.71
C TYR A 105 -6.05 10.38 -1.48
N ASN A 106 -7.36 10.28 -1.58
CA ASN A 106 -8.23 10.00 -0.43
C ASN A 106 -8.39 8.51 -0.14
N ASN A 107 -8.15 7.66 -1.15
CA ASN A 107 -8.44 6.23 -1.13
C ASN A 107 -7.18 5.35 -1.31
N VAL A 108 -6.12 5.67 -0.56
CA VAL A 108 -4.85 4.92 -0.58
C VAL A 108 -4.75 4.00 0.63
N LYS A 109 -4.58 2.71 0.41
CA LYS A 109 -4.36 1.73 1.47
C LYS A 109 -3.00 1.06 1.34
N ASN A 110 -2.35 0.82 2.47
CA ASN A 110 -1.16 -0.01 2.57
C ASN A 110 -1.56 -1.49 2.63
N LEU A 111 -0.90 -2.35 1.85
CA LEU A 111 -1.09 -3.79 1.94
C LEU A 111 -0.45 -4.33 3.22
N ASP A 112 -1.26 -4.91 4.10
CA ASP A 112 -0.79 -5.47 5.36
C ASP A 112 0.19 -6.62 5.11
N PHE A 113 1.31 -6.64 5.84
CA PHE A 113 2.45 -7.54 5.63
C PHE A 113 3.08 -7.52 4.22
N GLY A 114 2.65 -6.62 3.33
CA GLY A 114 3.17 -6.48 1.97
C GLY A 114 3.15 -7.78 1.15
N MET A 115 4.10 -7.89 0.23
CA MET A 115 4.30 -9.07 -0.62
C MET A 115 4.68 -10.32 0.17
N SER A 116 5.34 -10.19 1.33
CA SER A 116 5.60 -11.33 2.21
C SER A 116 4.30 -11.97 2.69
N GLY A 117 3.31 -11.16 3.08
CA GLY A 117 1.97 -11.65 3.45
C GLY A 117 1.28 -12.35 2.29
N TRP A 118 1.34 -11.74 1.10
CA TRP A 118 0.74 -12.28 -0.12
C TRP A 118 1.32 -13.65 -0.49
N MET A 119 2.65 -13.75 -0.54
CA MET A 119 3.35 -14.99 -0.86
C MET A 119 3.17 -16.06 0.21
N ASN A 120 3.14 -15.69 1.50
CA ASN A 120 2.91 -16.64 2.59
C ASN A 120 1.51 -17.29 2.53
N LYS A 121 0.53 -16.58 1.97
CA LYS A 121 -0.81 -17.13 1.71
C LYS A 121 -0.88 -18.01 0.45
N GLY A 122 0.21 -18.11 -0.32
CA GLY A 122 0.27 -18.87 -1.56
C GLY A 122 -0.57 -18.24 -2.69
N PHE A 123 -0.83 -16.94 -2.61
CA PHE A 123 -1.56 -16.22 -3.66
C PHE A 123 -0.71 -16.09 -4.93
N PRO A 124 -1.36 -16.02 -6.11
CA PRO A 124 -0.66 -16.01 -7.39
C PRO A 124 0.24 -14.78 -7.53
N VAL A 125 1.40 -14.97 -8.13
CA VAL A 125 2.35 -13.92 -8.47
C VAL A 125 2.72 -14.00 -9.94
N ALA A 126 2.83 -12.84 -10.57
CA ALA A 126 3.37 -12.65 -11.90
C ALA A 126 4.88 -12.48 -11.82
N LYS A 127 5.56 -12.76 -12.93
CA LYS A 127 7.00 -12.48 -13.11
C LYS A 127 7.17 -11.79 -14.45
N GLU A 128 7.95 -10.71 -14.47
CA GLU A 128 8.42 -10.17 -15.74
C GLU A 128 9.57 -11.04 -16.23
N VAL A 129 9.50 -11.44 -17.51
CA VAL A 129 10.49 -12.29 -18.18
C VAL A 129 11.45 -11.43 -18.97
#